data_AF-A0A7Y5HZR7-F1
#
_entry.id   AF-A0A7Y5HZR7-F1
#
_cell.length_a   1.000
_cell.length_b   1.000
_cell.length_c   1.000
_cell.angle_alpha   90.00
_cell.angle_beta   90.00
_cell.angle_gamma   90.00
#
_symmetry.space_group_name_H-M   'P 1'
#
loop_
_entity.id
_entity.type
_entity.pdbx_description
1 polymer ?
#
loop_
_entity_poly.entity_id
_entity_poly.type
_entity_poly.pdbx_seq_one_letter_code
_entity_poly.pdbx_strand_id
1 'polypeptide(L)'
;MTNMIKLSLGAPQYYWSRQTTFDFYQAVAASPVDIVYLGETVCSRRKELRLQDWLDIADLMRASGKEAVLSTQVLLESGVEVSTMHKVTNNP
;
A
#
# COMPACT_ATOMS: atom_id res chain seq x y z
N MET A 1 4.91 -2.47 -30.81
CA MET A 1 5.03 -2.29 -29.34
C MET A 1 4.21 -3.39 -28.73
N THR A 2 4.85 -4.41 -28.14
CA THR A 2 4.12 -5.49 -27.48
C THR A 2 3.44 -4.87 -26.26
N ASN A 3 2.12 -4.74 -26.31
CA ASN A 3 1.35 -4.27 -25.16
C ASN A 3 1.41 -5.40 -24.11
N MET A 4 2.44 -5.37 -23.26
CA MET A 4 2.66 -6.37 -22.22
C MET A 4 1.54 -6.25 -21.19
N ILE A 5 0.83 -7.35 -20.94
CA ILE A 5 -0.13 -7.46 -19.85
C ILE A 5 0.61 -7.15 -18.55
N LYS A 6 0.10 -6.19 -17.76
CA LYS A 6 0.61 -5.89 -16.43
C LYS A 6 -0.20 -6.64 -15.36
N LEU A 7 0.48 -7.20 -14.37
CA LEU A 7 -0.12 -7.82 -13.20
C LEU A 7 -0.13 -6.82 -12.03
N SER A 8 -1.32 -6.62 -11.45
CA SER A 8 -1.52 -5.75 -10.29
C SER A 8 -1.91 -6.55 -9.04
N LEU A 9 -1.31 -6.19 -7.90
CA LEU A 9 -1.65 -6.71 -6.58
C LEU A 9 -2.39 -5.65 -5.76
N GLY A 10 -3.60 -5.98 -5.29
CA GLY A 10 -4.40 -5.10 -4.44
C GLY A 10 -3.87 -4.96 -3.00
N ALA A 11 -4.34 -3.93 -2.30
CA ALA A 11 -4.01 -3.70 -0.88
C ALA A 11 -4.65 -4.77 0.04
N PRO A 12 -4.09 -5.01 1.24
CA PRO A 12 -4.62 -6.00 2.18
C PRO A 12 -6.05 -5.67 2.60
N GLN A 13 -6.92 -6.70 2.60
CA GLN A 13 -8.34 -6.55 2.97
C GLN A 13 -8.66 -7.06 4.38
N TYR A 14 -7.66 -7.62 5.07
CA TYR A 14 -7.81 -8.23 6.38
C TYR A 14 -6.72 -7.73 7.33
N TYR A 15 -7.01 -7.85 8.63
CA TYR A 15 -6.04 -7.51 9.67
C TYR A 15 -4.88 -8.51 9.67
N TRP A 16 -3.67 -8.00 9.45
CA TRP A 16 -2.43 -8.72 9.62
C TRP A 16 -1.56 -8.02 10.66
N SER A 17 -0.71 -8.81 11.33
CA SER A 17 0.35 -8.24 12.16
C SER A 17 1.32 -7.43 11.29
N ARG A 18 2.00 -6.47 11.92
CA ARG A 18 3.06 -5.68 11.29
C ARG A 18 4.09 -6.57 10.61
N GLN A 19 4.61 -7.57 11.33
CA GLN A 19 5.65 -8.46 10.81
C GLN A 19 5.17 -9.23 9.57
N THR A 20 3.97 -9.83 9.63
CA THR A 20 3.37 -10.52 8.49
C THR A 20 3.23 -9.61 7.28
N THR A 21 2.87 -8.34 7.49
CA THR A 21 2.74 -7.36 6.41
C THR A 21 4.10 -7.07 5.77
N PHE A 22 5.14 -6.82 6.56
CA PHE A 22 6.49 -6.59 6.04
C PHE A 22 7.06 -7.81 5.30
N ASP A 23 6.93 -9.00 5.88
CA ASP A 23 7.40 -10.25 5.26
C ASP A 23 6.71 -10.49 3.92
N PHE A 24 5.40 -10.23 3.85
CA PHE A 24 4.63 -10.34 2.62
C PHE A 24 5.17 -9.41 1.54
N TYR A 25 5.35 -8.12 1.85
CA TYR A 25 5.87 -7.18 0.85
C TYR A 25 7.33 -7.42 0.48
N GLN A 26 8.14 -7.95 1.39
CA GLN A 26 9.49 -8.41 1.07
C GLN A 26 9.47 -9.57 0.06
N ALA A 27 8.52 -10.50 0.17
CA ALA A 27 8.33 -11.54 -0.83
C ALA A 27 7.77 -10.98 -2.16
N VAL A 28 6.83 -10.03 -2.10
CA VAL A 28 6.27 -9.36 -3.29
C VAL A 28 7.36 -8.65 -4.08
N ALA A 29 8.35 -8.02 -3.42
CA ALA A 29 9.47 -7.36 -4.06
C ALA A 29 10.19 -8.24 -5.11
N ALA A 30 10.31 -9.55 -4.84
CA ALA A 30 10.93 -10.53 -5.74
C ALA A 30 9.95 -11.21 -6.72
N SER A 31 8.66 -10.87 -6.66
CA SER A 31 7.61 -11.48 -7.48
C SER A 31 7.50 -10.83 -8.87
N PRO A 32 6.78 -11.45 -9.84
CA PRO A 32 6.56 -10.88 -11.17
C PRO A 32 5.46 -9.79 -11.23
N VAL A 33 4.93 -9.33 -10.08
CA VAL A 33 3.92 -8.26 -10.04
C VAL A 33 4.53 -6.93 -10.47
N ASP A 34 3.82 -6.19 -11.32
CA ASP A 34 4.23 -4.90 -11.86
C ASP A 34 3.74 -3.73 -11.01
N ILE A 35 2.49 -3.79 -10.53
CA ILE A 35 1.82 -2.70 -9.79
C ILE A 35 1.38 -3.22 -8.43
N VAL A 36 1.72 -2.50 -7.36
CA VAL A 36 1.40 -2.88 -5.99
C VAL A 36 0.65 -1.75 -5.30
N TYR A 37 -0.58 -2.03 -4.89
CA TYR A 37 -1.40 -1.11 -4.10
C TYR A 37 -1.10 -1.30 -2.61
N LEU A 38 -0.78 -0.21 -1.93
CA LEU A 38 -0.29 -0.16 -0.55
C LEU A 38 -1.21 0.69 0.31
N GLY A 39 -1.29 0.41 1.61
CA GLY A 39 -2.09 1.21 2.54
C GLY A 39 -3.30 0.49 3.12
N GLU A 40 -4.09 1.23 3.88
CA GLU A 40 -5.30 0.76 4.55
C GLU A 40 -6.54 1.18 3.74
N THR A 41 -7.25 0.22 3.15
CA THR A 41 -8.45 0.48 2.34
C THR A 41 -9.77 0.22 3.06
N VAL A 42 -9.74 -0.44 4.23
CA VAL A 42 -10.94 -0.97 4.90
C VAL A 42 -11.39 -0.10 6.08
N CYS A 43 -10.62 -0.04 7.17
CA CYS A 43 -11.05 0.67 8.39
C CYS A 43 -9.92 1.42 9.09
N SER A 44 -10.25 2.49 9.81
CA SER A 44 -9.25 3.34 10.49
C SER A 44 -8.71 2.76 11.79
N ARG A 45 -9.32 1.67 12.27
CA ARG A 45 -9.13 1.17 13.64
C ARG A 45 -8.34 -0.13 13.73
N ARG A 46 -8.29 -0.93 12.66
CA ARG A 46 -7.67 -2.27 12.67
C ARG A 46 -6.43 -2.30 11.77
N LYS A 47 -5.46 -1.44 12.08
CA LYS A 47 -4.17 -1.39 11.39
C LYS A 47 -3.02 -1.26 12.37
N GLU A 48 -1.89 -1.91 12.07
CA GLU A 48 -0.65 -1.76 12.83
C GLU A 48 0.36 -0.80 12.15
N LEU A 49 0.25 -0.63 10.84
CA LEU A 49 1.15 0.23 10.07
C LEU A 49 0.69 1.69 10.08
N ARG A 50 1.66 2.59 10.22
CA ARG A 50 1.55 4.04 10.08
C ARG A 50 1.88 4.43 8.64
N LEU A 51 1.64 5.70 8.29
CA LEU A 51 1.97 6.22 6.95
C LEU A 51 3.43 5.99 6.60
N GLN A 52 4.36 6.28 7.50
CA GLN A 52 5.80 6.08 7.25
C GLN A 52 6.12 4.63 6.86
N ASP A 53 5.50 3.65 7.52
CA ASP A 53 5.72 2.24 7.19
C ASP A 53 5.28 1.90 5.76
N TRP A 54 4.18 2.51 5.32
CA TRP A 54 3.71 2.36 3.94
C TRP A 54 4.61 3.07 2.93
N LEU A 55 5.22 4.20 3.29
CA LEU A 55 6.23 4.87 2.47
C LEU A 55 7.50 4.03 2.35
N ASP A 56 7.97 3.43 3.45
CA ASP A 56 9.14 2.54 3.43
C ASP A 56 8.89 1.31 2.54
N ILE A 57 7.67 0.74 2.58
CA ILE A 57 7.27 -0.34 1.66
C ILE A 57 7.18 0.17 0.22
N ALA A 58 6.66 1.37 -0.02
CA ALA A 58 6.60 1.96 -1.36
C ALA A 58 8.00 2.17 -1.96
N ASP A 59 8.96 2.59 -1.13
CA ASP A 59 10.36 2.72 -1.51
C ASP A 59 10.98 1.36 -1.86
N LEU A 60 10.70 0.31 -1.07
CA LEU A 60 11.10 -1.06 -1.39
C LEU A 60 10.52 -1.53 -2.73
N MET A 61 9.23 -1.29 -2.98
CA MET A 61 8.58 -1.66 -4.25
C MET A 61 9.23 -0.93 -5.42
N ARG A 62 9.47 0.39 -5.30
CA ARG A 62 10.11 1.20 -6.33
C ARG A 62 11.54 0.74 -6.60
N ALA A 63 12.32 0.48 -5.56
CA ALA A 63 13.69 -0.04 -5.67
C ALA A 63 13.73 -1.42 -6.35
N SER A 64 12.64 -2.19 -6.27
CA SER A 64 12.46 -3.49 -6.91
C SER A 64 11.88 -3.41 -8.33
N GLY A 65 11.79 -2.21 -8.91
CA GLY A 65 11.29 -2.00 -10.27
C GLY A 65 9.77 -2.03 -10.41
N LYS A 66 9.02 -1.86 -9.31
CA LYS A 66 7.55 -1.93 -9.30
C LYS A 66 6.93 -0.55 -9.18
N GLU A 67 5.73 -0.41 -9.71
CA GLU A 67 4.88 0.74 -9.49
C GLU A 67 4.18 0.60 -8.13
N ALA A 68 4.49 1.50 -7.20
CA ALA A 68 3.84 1.57 -5.91
C ALA A 68 2.69 2.59 -5.94
N VAL A 69 1.48 2.17 -5.63
CA VAL A 69 0.29 3.03 -5.54
C VAL A 69 -0.18 3.09 -4.10
N LEU A 70 -0.08 4.26 -3.47
CA LEU A 70 -0.63 4.46 -2.13
C LEU A 70 -2.16 4.64 -2.21
N SER A 71 -2.87 3.80 -1.47
CA SER A 71 -4.32 3.76 -1.38
C SER A 71 -4.80 4.30 -0.03
N THR A 72 -5.98 4.90 -0.04
CA THR A 72 -6.68 5.37 1.16
C THR A 72 -7.92 4.53 1.41
N GLN A 73 -8.60 4.80 2.52
CA GLN A 73 -9.86 4.13 2.86
C GLN A 73 -10.92 4.40 1.81
N VAL A 74 -11.70 3.37 1.50
CA VAL A 74 -12.81 3.46 0.54
C VAL A 74 -13.95 4.31 1.12
N LEU A 75 -14.22 4.19 2.42
CA LEU A 75 -15.21 4.99 3.14
C LEU A 75 -14.51 5.85 4.20
N LEU A 76 -14.81 7.15 4.20
CA LEU A 76 -14.34 8.11 5.19
C LEU A 76 -15.56 8.59 5.99
N GLU A 77 -15.53 8.40 7.30
CA GLU A 77 -16.66 8.70 8.20
C GLU A 77 -16.34 9.86 9.16
N SER A 78 -15.11 10.38 9.14
CA SER A 78 -14.66 11.44 10.04
C SER A 78 -13.64 12.40 9.41
N GLY A 79 -13.55 13.62 9.96
CA GLY A 79 -12.55 14.61 9.53
C GLY A 79 -11.10 14.16 9.78
N VAL A 80 -10.87 13.29 10.75
CA VAL A 80 -9.55 12.69 11.01
C VAL A 80 -9.13 11.77 9.86
N GLU A 81 -10.07 10.99 9.32
CA GLU A 81 -9.83 10.11 8.17
C GLU A 81 -9.59 10.94 6.90
N VAL A 82 -10.34 12.02 6.69
CA VAL A 82 -10.10 12.99 5.61
C VAL A 82 -8.71 13.62 5.72
N SER A 83 -8.32 14.08 6.91
CA SER A 83 -6.98 14.63 7.16
C SER A 83 -5.89 13.60 6.87
N THR A 84 -6.12 12.34 7.21
CA THR A 84 -5.20 11.23 6.91
C THR A 84 -5.09 10.99 5.40
N MET A 85 -6.20 10.97 4.67
CA MET A 85 -6.23 10.84 3.21
C MET A 85 -5.46 11.97 2.52
N HIS A 86 -5.57 13.22 3.01
CA HIS A 86 -4.74 14.33 2.51
C HIS A 86 -3.24 14.13 2.78
N LYS A 87 -2.86 13.56 3.92
CA LYS A 87 -1.44 13.24 4.20
C LYS A 87 -0.92 12.14 3.27
N VAL A 88 -1.73 11.14 2.97
CA VAL A 88 -1.38 10.08 2.02
C VAL A 88 -1.26 10.64 0.61
N THR A 89 -2.18 11.48 0.16
CA THR A 89 -2.18 12.02 -1.21
C THR A 89 -1.12 13.11 -1.44
N ASN A 90 -0.74 13.85 -0.39
CA ASN A 90 0.39 14.79 -0.39
C ASN A 90 1.69 14.16 0.13
N ASN A 91 1.84 12.84 0.01
CA ASN A 91 3.09 12.17 0.35
C ASN A 91 4.26 12.74 -0.49
N PRO A 92 5.49 12.77 0.06
CA PRO A 92 6.66 13.34 -0.61
C PRO A 92 7.06 12.61 -1.89
#